data_AF-A0A9X2FY14-F1
#
_entry.id   AF-A0A9X2FY14-F1
#
_cell.length_a   1.000
_cell.length_b   1.000
_cell.length_c   1.000
_cell.angle_alpha   90.00
_cell.angle_beta   90.00
_cell.angle_gamma   90.00
#
_symmetry.space_group_name_H-M   'P 1'
#
loop_
_entity.id
_entity.type
_entity.pdbx_description
1 polymer ?
#
loop_
_entity_poly.entity_id
_entity_poly.type
_entity_poly.pdbx_seq_one_letter_code
_entity_poly.pdbx_strand_id
1 'polypeptide(L)'
;MTQLVQPRLVNPPEGDPGVYLDFRFGRRAMLFDLGDLAALTPRELLRVSHVFVSHAHMDHIAGFDRLLRLRLHRPRPLTVIGPEGFLRQTENRLGAFTWNLLDARSVDFRLTVQEFDGTRISGAAEFRAREAFCRRDLPPPALEPGLVLSEADFTVEAMALDHKIPSLAFALQERLRVNVWRSALDARGLPVGAWLDAAKTAIRSGAPDAQRIEIPGHGSMPLGELRRSILKVGQGQRVAYVTDAADTATNRERIVALSREADHLFIEATFLEADRDLATASAHLTARGAGEIARAAAARRVTGFHHSARYGDQTGVVAAELAAAAHSGPVRTESPASPDPAEEPNWLRRWRRKGLSLDAALARFDGLPPVDTTELIGAWRGMGLPSGHPLDGLLERLGWRGKRFESEDHVDPLVFEPGLALDPARLPMKTALRWPRLAQSRPSRIGFLLLRRALRARGPAARLAPVCFRGCTGAAMIYDRQPIIDHFRRIDATRLLGLMQTRAAPPYFFLLTREE
;
A
#
# COMPACT_ATOMS: atom_id res chain seq x y z
N MET A 1 0.73 -13.24 9.88
CA MET A 1 0.54 -12.44 11.11
C MET A 1 0.14 -11.05 10.69
N THR A 2 -0.75 -10.38 11.42
CA THR A 2 -1.20 -9.04 11.04
C THR A 2 -0.19 -8.00 11.50
N GLN A 3 0.14 -7.05 10.63
CA GLN A 3 1.03 -5.91 10.87
C GLN A 3 0.28 -4.76 11.58
N LEU A 4 0.97 -3.97 12.40
CA LEU A 4 0.41 -2.82 13.10
C LEU A 4 -0.05 -1.74 12.12
N VAL A 5 0.82 -1.42 11.16
CA VAL A 5 0.58 -0.41 10.12
C VAL A 5 0.60 -1.02 8.73
N GLN A 6 -0.18 -0.44 7.82
CA GLN A 6 -0.12 -0.67 6.38
C GLN A 6 0.54 0.55 5.73
N PRO A 7 1.86 0.52 5.51
CA PRO A 7 2.55 1.61 4.85
C PRO A 7 2.31 1.58 3.34
N ARG A 8 2.12 2.75 2.74
CA ARG A 8 2.10 2.94 1.29
C ARG A 8 2.61 4.32 0.91
N LEU A 9 3.20 4.44 -0.29
CA LEU A 9 3.46 5.76 -0.85
C LEU A 9 2.13 6.53 -1.00
N VAL A 10 2.22 7.85 -0.81
CA VAL A 10 1.12 8.77 -1.08
C VAL A 10 0.96 8.94 -2.59
N ASN A 11 2.09 9.21 -3.27
CA ASN A 11 2.18 9.44 -4.70
C ASN A 11 2.86 8.27 -5.43
N PRO A 12 2.80 8.22 -6.77
CA PRO A 12 3.70 7.38 -7.55
C PRO A 12 5.18 7.67 -7.23
N PRO A 13 6.11 6.75 -7.52
CA PRO A 13 7.53 6.95 -7.20
C PRO A 13 8.17 8.22 -7.78
N GLU A 14 7.58 8.84 -8.80
CA GLU A 14 8.04 10.06 -9.47
C GLU A 14 7.43 11.34 -8.87
N GLY A 15 6.41 11.19 -8.02
CA GLY A 15 5.74 12.30 -7.38
C GLY A 15 6.41 12.71 -6.06
N ASP A 16 5.86 13.77 -5.47
CA ASP A 16 6.32 14.32 -4.21
C ASP A 16 6.46 13.26 -3.10
N PRO A 17 7.53 13.31 -2.29
CA PRO A 17 7.76 12.40 -1.18
C PRO A 17 6.61 12.34 -0.16
N GLY A 18 6.27 11.12 0.24
CA GLY A 18 5.24 10.88 1.25
C GLY A 18 4.91 9.40 1.45
N VAL A 19 4.92 8.94 2.70
CA VAL A 19 4.43 7.61 3.09
C VAL A 19 3.29 7.75 4.08
N TYR A 20 2.13 7.17 3.73
CA TYR A 20 0.97 7.07 4.61
C TYR A 20 1.01 5.75 5.40
N LEU A 21 0.99 5.88 6.72
CA LEU A 21 1.01 4.78 7.68
C LEU A 21 -0.40 4.56 8.25
N ASP A 22 -1.16 3.64 7.67
CA ASP A 22 -2.51 3.33 8.14
C ASP A 22 -2.49 2.31 9.30
N PHE A 23 -2.96 2.68 10.49
CA PHE A 23 -3.05 1.76 11.62
C PHE A 23 -4.26 0.83 11.46
N ARG A 24 -4.04 -0.47 11.31
CA ARG A 24 -5.11 -1.45 11.01
C ARG A 24 -6.20 -1.52 12.07
N PHE A 25 -5.82 -1.36 13.33
CA PHE A 25 -6.74 -1.48 14.48
C PHE A 25 -7.05 -0.14 15.14
N GLY A 26 -6.52 0.95 14.57
CA GLY A 26 -6.66 2.31 15.08
C GLY A 26 -7.43 3.22 14.13
N ARG A 27 -8.27 4.09 14.67
CA ARG A 27 -8.82 5.24 13.91
C ARG A 27 -7.77 6.36 13.79
N ARG A 28 -6.56 5.99 13.36
CA ARG A 28 -5.36 6.82 13.31
C ARG A 28 -4.56 6.49 12.05
N ALA A 29 -3.88 7.50 11.54
CA ALA A 29 -2.79 7.34 10.59
C ALA A 29 -1.63 8.28 10.95
N MET A 30 -0.50 8.08 10.31
CA MET A 30 0.65 8.99 10.33
C MET A 30 1.15 9.23 8.91
N LEU A 31 1.95 10.27 8.77
CA LEU A 31 2.66 10.58 7.53
C LEU A 31 4.15 10.71 7.80
N PHE A 32 4.97 10.09 6.95
CA PHE A 32 6.35 10.50 6.74
C PHE A 32 6.36 11.38 5.48
N ASP A 33 6.82 12.62 5.63
CA ASP A 33 6.64 13.75 4.73
C ASP A 33 5.20 14.12 4.37
N LEU A 34 5.04 15.33 3.85
CA LEU A 34 3.75 15.91 3.46
C LEU A 34 3.88 16.75 2.18
N GLY A 35 4.48 16.18 1.15
CA GLY A 35 4.43 16.71 -0.21
C GLY A 35 3.01 16.83 -0.76
N ASP A 36 2.79 16.70 -2.07
CA ASP A 36 1.42 16.69 -2.58
C ASP A 36 0.59 15.56 -1.92
N LEU A 37 -0.48 15.95 -1.24
CA LEU A 37 -1.38 15.01 -0.57
C LEU A 37 -2.59 14.65 -1.44
N ALA A 38 -2.75 15.20 -2.66
CA ALA A 38 -3.96 15.10 -3.47
C ALA A 38 -4.52 13.66 -3.60
N ALA A 39 -3.62 12.66 -3.68
CA ALA A 39 -3.95 11.24 -3.72
C ALA A 39 -4.67 10.71 -2.47
N LEU A 40 -4.51 11.37 -1.31
CA LEU A 40 -5.22 11.03 -0.07
C LEU A 40 -6.60 11.68 -0.01
N THR A 41 -7.58 10.90 0.41
CA THR A 41 -8.95 11.38 0.64
C THR A 41 -9.04 12.24 1.92
N PRO A 42 -10.03 13.14 2.04
CA PRO A 42 -10.28 13.86 3.28
C PRO A 42 -10.47 12.94 4.49
N ARG A 43 -11.06 11.75 4.29
CA ARG A 43 -11.26 10.75 5.36
C ARG A 43 -9.94 10.20 5.89
N GLU A 44 -8.96 9.97 5.03
CA GLU A 44 -7.62 9.53 5.43
C GLU A 44 -6.88 10.66 6.16
N LEU A 45 -6.89 11.88 5.61
CA LEU A 45 -6.23 13.04 6.21
C LEU A 45 -6.79 13.41 7.60
N LEU A 46 -8.10 13.26 7.81
CA LEU A 46 -8.71 13.47 9.13
C LEU A 46 -8.30 12.40 10.18
N ARG A 47 -7.70 11.28 9.77
CA ARG A 47 -7.14 10.28 10.69
C ARG A 47 -5.69 10.54 11.06
N VAL A 48 -4.96 11.33 10.27
CA VAL A 48 -3.54 11.67 10.51
C VAL A 48 -3.42 12.37 11.86
N SER A 49 -2.62 11.83 12.78
CA SER A 49 -2.36 12.50 14.06
C SER A 49 -0.95 13.05 14.17
N HIS A 50 0.00 12.46 13.44
CA HIS A 50 1.40 12.86 13.43
C HIS A 50 1.89 12.94 11.99
N VAL A 51 2.72 13.93 11.73
CA VAL A 51 3.48 14.09 10.48
C VAL A 51 4.94 14.27 10.85
N PHE A 52 5.82 13.49 10.23
CA PHE A 52 7.26 13.59 10.42
C PHE A 52 7.87 14.08 9.12
N VAL A 53 8.47 15.26 9.15
CA VAL A 53 8.99 15.97 7.98
C VAL A 53 10.49 15.80 7.94
N SER A 54 11.01 15.26 6.85
CA SER A 54 12.45 15.08 6.63
C SER A 54 13.13 16.45 6.61
N HIS A 55 12.64 17.34 5.77
CA HIS A 55 13.09 18.73 5.64
C HIS A 55 12.05 19.56 4.88
N ALA A 56 12.28 20.86 4.75
CA ALA A 56 11.29 21.81 4.22
C ALA A 56 11.56 22.28 2.79
N HIS A 57 12.11 21.40 1.93
CA HIS A 57 11.98 21.62 0.49
C HIS A 57 10.49 21.55 0.09
N MET A 58 10.13 22.26 -0.98
CA MET A 58 8.73 22.52 -1.32
C MET A 58 7.91 21.23 -1.49
N ASP A 59 8.47 20.27 -2.20
CA ASP A 59 7.93 18.95 -2.50
C ASP A 59 7.83 18.02 -1.28
N HIS A 60 8.46 18.35 -0.14
CA HIS A 60 8.28 17.63 1.12
C HIS A 60 7.19 18.24 2.01
N ILE A 61 6.77 19.48 1.75
CA ILE A 61 5.82 20.22 2.59
C ILE A 61 4.64 20.88 1.86
N ALA A 62 4.53 20.70 0.55
CA ALA A 62 3.49 21.34 -0.27
C ALA A 62 2.06 21.06 0.25
N GLY A 63 1.83 19.88 0.82
CA GLY A 63 0.53 19.44 1.33
C GLY A 63 0.11 20.00 2.68
N PHE A 64 0.97 20.76 3.38
CA PHE A 64 0.67 21.32 4.70
C PHE A 64 -0.65 22.09 4.74
N ASP A 65 -0.87 23.00 3.79
CA ASP A 65 -2.04 23.87 3.78
C ASP A 65 -3.34 23.09 3.56
N ARG A 66 -3.29 22.02 2.73
CA ARG A 66 -4.43 21.12 2.51
C ARG A 66 -4.79 20.37 3.78
N LEU A 67 -3.80 19.87 4.51
CA LEU A 67 -4.02 19.19 5.78
C LEU A 67 -4.56 20.16 6.84
N LEU A 68 -3.96 21.34 6.97
CA LEU A 68 -4.38 22.40 7.88
C LEU A 68 -5.84 22.81 7.63
N ARG A 69 -6.20 23.11 6.38
CA ARG A 69 -7.55 23.51 5.97
C ARG A 69 -8.60 22.47 6.35
N LEU A 70 -8.32 21.18 6.19
CA LEU A 70 -9.24 20.12 6.56
C LEU A 70 -9.43 19.98 8.08
N ARG A 71 -8.42 20.40 8.86
CA ARG A 71 -8.40 20.25 10.32
C ARG A 71 -8.90 21.47 11.09
N LEU A 72 -8.91 22.65 10.48
CA LEU A 72 -9.22 23.93 11.12
C LEU A 72 -10.49 23.92 12.01
N HIS A 73 -11.54 23.21 11.59
CA HIS A 73 -12.81 23.13 12.33
C HIS A 73 -13.00 21.79 13.06
N ARG A 74 -11.91 21.11 13.43
CA ARG A 74 -11.92 19.79 14.08
C ARG A 74 -11.09 19.84 15.37
N PRO A 75 -11.59 19.30 16.50
CA PRO A 75 -10.91 19.41 17.80
C PRO A 75 -9.72 18.45 17.95
N ARG A 76 -9.46 17.58 16.97
CA ARG A 76 -8.43 16.56 17.08
C ARG A 76 -7.04 17.19 16.83
N PRO A 77 -6.11 17.10 17.79
CA PRO A 77 -4.79 17.72 17.64
C PRO A 77 -3.99 17.09 16.50
N LEU A 78 -3.02 17.83 15.99
CA LEU A 78 -2.04 17.39 15.01
C LEU A 78 -0.65 17.74 15.53
N THR A 79 0.25 16.77 15.52
CA THR A 79 1.66 16.99 15.84
C THR A 79 2.49 16.90 14.56
N VAL A 80 3.36 17.89 14.31
CA VAL A 80 4.29 17.90 13.19
C VAL A 80 5.70 18.01 13.74
N ILE A 81 6.58 17.09 13.33
CA ILE A 81 7.97 17.06 13.75
C ILE A 81 8.82 17.33 12.51
N GLY A 82 9.78 18.24 12.58
CA GLY A 82 10.72 18.51 11.50
C GLY A 82 12.15 18.77 12.01
N PRO A 83 13.10 19.09 11.12
CA PRO A 83 14.48 19.40 11.51
C PRO A 83 14.56 20.75 12.24
N GLU A 84 15.76 21.08 12.71
CA GLU A 84 16.05 22.41 13.28
C GLU A 84 15.63 23.55 12.33
N GLY A 85 14.96 24.58 12.86
CA GLY A 85 14.43 25.72 12.09
C GLY A 85 12.99 25.53 11.59
N PHE A 86 12.43 24.32 11.68
CA PHE A 86 11.08 23.99 11.23
C PHE A 86 9.96 24.71 11.99
N LEU A 87 10.14 25.04 13.27
CA LEU A 87 9.18 25.83 14.05
C LEU A 87 8.96 27.21 13.43
N ARG A 88 10.06 27.90 13.13
CA ARG A 88 10.03 29.23 12.50
C ARG A 88 9.40 29.18 11.12
N GLN A 89 9.72 28.15 10.33
CA GLN A 89 9.12 27.97 9.00
C GLN A 89 7.61 27.75 9.09
N THR A 90 7.15 26.95 10.06
CA THR A 90 5.73 26.70 10.29
C THR A 90 5.01 27.96 10.77
N GLU A 91 5.60 28.70 11.71
CA GLU A 91 5.08 29.99 12.18
C GLU A 91 4.93 31.00 11.04
N ASN A 92 5.95 31.15 10.19
CA ASN A 92 5.89 32.02 9.01
C ASN A 92 4.79 31.59 8.04
N ARG A 93 4.62 30.28 7.80
CA ARG A 93 3.58 29.76 6.92
C ARG A 93 2.17 29.99 7.48
N LEU A 94 1.98 29.84 8.79
CA LEU A 94 0.72 30.17 9.47
C LEU A 94 0.44 31.68 9.43
N GLY A 95 1.48 32.51 9.55
CA GLY A 95 1.40 33.97 9.46
C GLY A 95 1.09 34.50 8.06
N ALA A 96 1.22 33.68 7.01
CA ALA A 96 0.84 34.04 5.65
C ALA A 96 -0.69 34.09 5.43
N PHE A 97 -1.49 33.60 6.38
CA PHE A 97 -2.95 33.58 6.31
C PHE A 97 -3.57 34.66 7.20
N THR A 98 -4.73 35.18 6.78
CA THR A 98 -5.56 36.08 7.61
C THR A 98 -6.57 35.27 8.43
N TRP A 99 -6.50 35.38 9.76
CA TRP A 99 -7.32 34.59 10.71
C TRP A 99 -8.46 35.37 11.37
N ASN A 100 -8.99 36.41 10.74
CA ASN A 100 -10.01 37.31 11.30
C ASN A 100 -11.37 36.64 11.63
N LEU A 101 -11.58 35.40 11.21
CA LEU A 101 -12.77 34.60 11.49
C LEU A 101 -12.60 33.63 12.68
N LEU A 102 -11.40 33.55 13.26
CA LEU A 102 -11.15 32.73 14.43
C LEU A 102 -11.23 33.58 15.71
N ASP A 103 -11.88 33.03 16.72
CA ASP A 103 -12.05 33.66 18.03
C ASP A 103 -12.04 32.61 19.17
N ALA A 104 -12.18 33.07 20.41
CA ALA A 104 -12.21 32.19 21.59
C ALA A 104 -13.36 31.16 21.58
N ARG A 105 -14.40 31.36 20.76
CA ARG A 105 -15.57 30.45 20.63
C ARG A 105 -15.39 29.42 19.53
N SER A 106 -14.39 29.58 18.66
CA SER A 106 -14.10 28.68 17.55
C SER A 106 -13.76 27.26 18.03
N VAL A 107 -13.73 26.27 17.14
CA VAL A 107 -13.27 24.92 17.50
C VAL A 107 -11.78 24.99 17.84
N ASP A 108 -11.37 24.38 18.96
CA ASP A 108 -9.98 24.37 19.41
C ASP A 108 -9.14 23.34 18.66
N PHE A 109 -8.91 23.58 17.37
CA PHE A 109 -7.88 22.82 16.65
C PHE A 109 -6.50 23.25 17.17
N ARG A 110 -5.71 22.25 17.60
CA ARG A 110 -4.36 22.43 18.16
C ARG A 110 -3.34 21.80 17.24
N LEU A 111 -2.37 22.59 16.82
CA LEU A 111 -1.20 22.17 16.08
C LEU A 111 0.02 22.26 17.00
N THR A 112 0.64 21.13 17.30
CA THR A 112 1.92 21.08 18.00
C THR A 112 3.02 20.90 16.97
N VAL A 113 4.06 21.72 17.04
CA VAL A 113 5.24 21.62 16.17
C VAL A 113 6.46 21.35 17.03
N GLN A 114 7.31 20.43 16.61
CA GLN A 114 8.53 20.04 17.30
C GLN A 114 9.72 20.04 16.35
N GLU A 115 10.89 20.41 16.87
CA GLU A 115 12.15 20.41 16.13
C GLU A 115 13.08 19.33 16.69
N PHE A 116 13.66 18.55 15.79
CA PHE A 116 14.67 17.54 16.12
C PHE A 116 16.05 18.00 15.67
N ASP A 117 17.02 18.06 16.59
CA ASP A 117 18.38 18.56 16.34
C ASP A 117 19.34 17.49 15.77
N GLY A 118 18.80 16.32 15.37
CA GLY A 118 19.57 15.15 14.96
C GLY A 118 19.84 14.15 16.10
N THR A 119 19.63 14.55 17.36
CA THR A 119 19.78 13.71 18.56
C THR A 119 18.51 13.65 19.40
N ARG A 120 17.83 14.78 19.62
CA ARG A 120 16.65 14.88 20.49
C ARG A 120 15.70 15.97 19.99
N ILE A 121 14.48 16.00 20.54
CA ILE A 121 13.59 17.15 20.36
C ILE A 121 14.17 18.32 21.16
N SER A 122 14.60 19.37 20.46
CA SER A 122 15.26 20.55 21.04
C SER A 122 14.30 21.73 21.23
N GLY A 123 13.23 21.80 20.44
CA GLY A 123 12.21 22.84 20.48
C GLY A 123 10.80 22.28 20.33
N ALA A 124 9.83 22.91 20.99
CA ALA A 124 8.42 22.60 20.84
C ALA A 124 7.56 23.86 20.99
N ALA A 125 6.51 23.98 20.19
CA ALA A 125 5.49 25.02 20.35
C ALA A 125 4.10 24.51 19.97
N GLU A 126 3.08 25.19 20.49
CA GLU A 126 1.68 24.98 20.15
C GLU A 126 1.11 26.21 19.45
N PHE A 127 0.29 25.96 18.44
CA PHE A 127 -0.48 26.95 17.70
C PHE A 127 -1.96 26.55 17.74
N ARG A 128 -2.80 27.39 18.33
CA ARG A 128 -4.23 27.09 18.54
C ARG A 128 -5.10 27.95 17.62
N ALA A 129 -6.09 27.33 16.98
CA ALA A 129 -7.03 28.04 16.14
C ALA A 129 -7.77 29.16 16.89
N ARG A 130 -8.18 28.93 18.15
CA ARG A 130 -8.85 29.95 19.00
C ARG A 130 -8.01 31.19 19.30
N GLU A 131 -6.70 31.05 19.17
CA GLU A 131 -5.71 32.10 19.43
C GLU A 131 -5.10 32.58 18.11
N ALA A 132 -5.83 32.42 16.99
CA ALA A 132 -5.39 32.78 15.64
C ALA A 132 -4.01 32.21 15.27
N PHE A 133 -3.68 31.02 15.80
CA PHE A 133 -2.38 30.38 15.67
C PHE A 133 -1.21 31.26 16.13
N CYS A 134 -1.40 32.08 17.16
CA CYS A 134 -0.27 32.68 17.87
C CYS A 134 0.58 31.59 18.52
N ARG A 135 1.91 31.74 18.44
CA ARG A 135 2.87 30.80 19.01
C ARG A 135 2.79 30.79 20.54
N ARG A 136 2.78 29.58 21.11
CA ARG A 136 3.03 29.32 22.52
C ARG A 136 4.15 28.30 22.66
N ASP A 137 5.28 28.71 23.23
CA ASP A 137 6.38 27.78 23.49
C ASP A 137 5.98 26.72 24.51
N LEU A 138 6.43 25.49 24.26
CA LEU A 138 6.26 24.34 25.12
C LEU A 138 7.64 23.80 25.53
N PRO A 139 7.76 23.20 26.72
CA PRO A 139 8.95 22.42 27.02
C PRO A 139 9.06 21.25 26.03
N PRO A 140 10.25 20.97 25.46
CA PRO A 140 10.48 19.77 24.67
C PRO A 140 10.12 18.50 25.47
N PRO A 141 9.53 17.48 24.83
CA PRO A 141 9.25 16.22 25.50
C PRO A 141 10.55 15.51 25.92
N ALA A 142 10.55 14.95 27.12
CA ALA A 142 11.65 14.12 27.61
C ALA A 142 11.60 12.73 26.95
N LEU A 143 12.29 12.58 25.82
CA LEU A 143 12.45 11.33 25.09
C LEU A 143 13.92 10.88 25.13
N GLU A 144 14.14 9.58 25.01
CA GLU A 144 15.49 9.03 24.82
C GLU A 144 16.11 9.58 23.51
N PRO A 145 17.44 9.74 23.45
CA PRO A 145 18.12 10.15 22.22
C PRO A 145 17.74 9.28 21.02
N GLY A 146 17.48 9.92 19.88
CA GLY A 146 17.03 9.29 18.64
C GLY A 146 15.52 9.08 18.55
N LEU A 147 14.74 9.26 19.61
CA LEU A 147 13.28 9.12 19.57
C LEU A 147 12.58 10.45 19.32
N VAL A 148 11.61 10.43 18.40
CA VAL A 148 10.68 11.54 18.13
C VAL A 148 9.26 11.22 18.59
N LEU A 149 8.96 9.95 18.84
CA LEU A 149 7.69 9.51 19.44
C LEU A 149 7.89 8.20 20.20
N SER A 150 7.32 8.10 21.39
CA SER A 150 7.31 6.87 22.19
C SER A 150 5.91 6.62 22.73
N GLU A 151 5.27 5.54 22.28
CA GLU A 151 3.96 5.10 22.75
C GLU A 151 4.01 3.66 23.27
N ALA A 152 2.89 3.20 23.86
CA ALA A 152 2.79 1.88 24.46
C ALA A 152 3.00 0.72 23.46
N ASP A 153 2.62 0.92 22.19
CA ASP A 153 2.64 -0.13 21.18
C ASP A 153 3.84 -0.01 20.20
N PHE A 154 4.40 1.18 20.05
CA PHE A 154 5.47 1.46 19.08
C PHE A 154 6.29 2.70 19.47
N THR A 155 7.45 2.84 18.84
CA THR A 155 8.29 4.04 18.85
C THR A 155 8.49 4.54 17.42
N VAL A 156 8.81 5.83 17.28
CA VAL A 156 9.36 6.39 16.05
C VAL A 156 10.73 6.98 16.36
N GLU A 157 11.73 6.44 15.68
CA GLU A 157 13.12 6.88 15.71
C GLU A 157 13.36 7.86 14.57
N ALA A 158 14.24 8.84 14.77
CA ALA A 158 14.72 9.74 13.74
C ALA A 158 16.24 9.90 13.79
N MET A 159 16.82 10.24 12.65
CA MET A 159 18.22 10.65 12.55
C MET A 159 18.39 11.69 11.46
N ALA A 160 19.34 12.60 11.63
CA ALA A 160 19.71 13.55 10.60
C ALA A 160 20.71 12.95 9.61
N LEU A 161 20.39 13.04 8.32
CA LEU A 161 21.24 12.76 7.18
C LEU A 161 21.70 14.08 6.55
N ASP A 162 22.85 14.03 5.89
CA ASP A 162 23.34 15.16 5.10
C ASP A 162 22.70 15.19 3.71
N HIS A 163 22.08 16.31 3.37
CA HIS A 163 21.56 16.65 2.04
C HIS A 163 21.96 18.10 1.66
N LYS A 164 23.16 18.55 2.10
CA LYS A 164 23.57 19.97 2.18
C LYS A 164 22.80 20.80 3.22
N ILE A 165 21.68 20.27 3.67
CA ILE A 165 20.92 20.66 4.85
C ILE A 165 20.59 19.39 5.65
N PRO A 166 20.20 19.50 6.94
CA PRO A 166 19.69 18.36 7.67
C PRO A 166 18.41 17.81 7.01
N SER A 167 18.43 16.54 6.62
CA SER A 167 17.27 15.77 6.15
C SER A 167 17.02 14.61 7.11
N LEU A 168 15.86 14.58 7.77
CA LEU A 168 15.54 13.54 8.74
C LEU A 168 15.06 12.26 8.05
N ALA A 169 15.65 11.13 8.44
CA ALA A 169 15.11 9.80 8.16
C ALA A 169 14.37 9.26 9.39
N PHE A 170 13.34 8.45 9.16
CA PHE A 170 12.46 7.94 10.22
C PHE A 170 12.34 6.42 10.21
N ALA A 171 12.17 5.81 11.38
CA ALA A 171 11.75 4.42 11.48
C ALA A 171 10.66 4.24 12.55
N LEU A 172 9.53 3.67 12.14
CA LEU A 172 8.52 3.17 13.07
C LEU A 172 8.90 1.76 13.50
N GLN A 173 8.98 1.54 14.81
CA GLN A 173 9.24 0.24 15.42
C GLN A 173 8.07 -0.15 16.32
N GLU A 174 7.25 -1.12 15.90
CA GLU A 174 6.31 -1.80 16.80
C GLU A 174 7.12 -2.51 17.88
N ARG A 175 6.76 -2.33 19.16
CA ARG A 175 7.51 -2.91 20.28
C ARG A 175 7.41 -4.43 20.26
N LEU A 176 6.18 -4.94 20.11
CA LEU A 176 5.92 -6.37 20.13
C LEU A 176 4.64 -6.69 19.37
N ARG A 177 4.72 -7.67 18.46
CA ARG A 177 3.57 -8.12 17.70
C ARG A 177 2.80 -9.17 18.50
N VAL A 178 1.54 -8.91 18.80
CA VAL A 178 0.66 -9.84 19.53
C VAL A 178 -0.62 -10.09 18.72
N ASN A 179 -0.75 -11.29 18.16
CA ASN A 179 -1.92 -11.71 17.38
C ASN A 179 -2.73 -12.78 18.13
N VAL A 180 -4.06 -12.78 17.94
CA VAL A 180 -4.94 -13.81 18.49
C VAL A 180 -5.03 -14.99 17.53
N TRP A 181 -4.78 -16.19 18.03
CA TRP A 181 -5.05 -17.45 17.34
C TRP A 181 -6.53 -17.79 17.46
N ARG A 182 -7.31 -17.36 16.47
CA ARG A 182 -8.77 -17.53 16.49
C ARG A 182 -9.20 -18.98 16.64
N SER A 183 -8.55 -19.92 15.95
CA SER A 183 -8.83 -21.35 16.11
C SER A 183 -8.57 -21.87 17.53
N ALA A 184 -7.55 -21.36 18.21
CA ALA A 184 -7.23 -21.75 19.58
C ALA A 184 -8.17 -21.08 20.60
N LEU A 185 -8.58 -19.83 20.33
CA LEU A 185 -9.61 -19.14 21.09
C LEU A 185 -10.95 -19.88 21.02
N ASP A 186 -11.38 -20.21 19.80
CA ASP A 186 -12.62 -20.94 19.52
C ASP A 186 -12.59 -22.35 20.15
N ALA A 187 -11.48 -23.08 20.03
CA ALA A 187 -11.31 -24.41 20.61
C ALA A 187 -11.39 -24.42 22.15
N ARG A 188 -11.10 -23.30 22.81
CA ARG A 188 -11.21 -23.14 24.27
C ARG A 188 -12.53 -22.51 24.70
N GLY A 189 -13.45 -22.23 23.77
CA GLY A 189 -14.74 -21.60 24.04
C GLY A 189 -14.66 -20.14 24.48
N LEU A 190 -13.48 -19.50 24.40
CA LEU A 190 -13.26 -18.16 24.91
C LEU A 190 -13.93 -17.11 24.01
N PRO A 191 -14.68 -16.14 24.57
CA PRO A 191 -15.37 -15.14 23.76
C PRO A 191 -14.41 -14.10 23.18
N VAL A 192 -14.70 -13.59 21.97
CA VAL A 192 -14.02 -12.41 21.44
C VAL A 192 -14.54 -11.17 22.16
N GLY A 193 -13.66 -10.33 22.71
CA GLY A 193 -14.05 -9.09 23.38
C GLY A 193 -12.89 -8.21 23.80
N ALA A 194 -13.21 -7.09 24.47
CA ALA A 194 -12.26 -6.06 24.89
C ALA A 194 -11.12 -6.58 25.81
N TRP A 195 -11.37 -7.67 26.54
CA TRP A 195 -10.35 -8.32 27.38
C TRP A 195 -9.12 -8.81 26.57
N LEU A 196 -9.29 -9.13 25.28
CA LEU A 196 -8.18 -9.49 24.40
C LEU A 196 -7.23 -8.31 24.19
N ASP A 197 -7.75 -7.09 24.16
CA ASP A 197 -6.92 -5.89 24.03
C ASP A 197 -6.21 -5.60 25.35
N ALA A 198 -6.86 -5.82 26.50
CA ALA A 198 -6.18 -5.76 27.80
C ALA A 198 -5.03 -6.79 27.90
N ALA A 199 -5.24 -8.03 27.45
CA ALA A 199 -4.21 -9.07 27.41
C ALA A 199 -3.05 -8.69 26.47
N LYS A 200 -3.34 -8.19 25.27
CA LYS A 200 -2.31 -7.71 24.33
C LYS A 200 -1.51 -6.57 24.93
N THR A 201 -2.17 -5.57 25.52
CA THR A 201 -1.51 -4.43 26.17
C THR A 201 -0.60 -4.89 27.29
N ALA A 202 -1.06 -5.79 28.16
CA ALA A 202 -0.26 -6.34 29.25
C ALA A 202 0.99 -7.08 28.73
N ILE A 203 0.87 -7.87 27.66
CA ILE A 203 2.03 -8.54 27.04
C ILE A 203 3.02 -7.52 26.45
N ARG A 204 2.53 -6.47 25.79
CA ARG A 204 3.38 -5.42 25.21
C ARG A 204 4.09 -4.59 26.27
N SER A 205 3.46 -4.36 27.42
CA SER A 205 4.07 -3.66 28.55
C SER A 205 5.01 -4.54 29.38
N GLY A 206 5.21 -5.80 29.02
CA GLY A 206 6.07 -6.73 29.76
C GLY A 206 5.50 -7.15 31.12
N ALA A 207 4.18 -7.16 31.26
CA ALA A 207 3.53 -7.59 32.49
C ALA A 207 3.92 -9.04 32.89
N PRO A 208 3.98 -9.35 34.20
CA PRO A 208 4.29 -10.70 34.67
C PRO A 208 3.25 -11.73 34.18
N ASP A 209 3.70 -12.95 33.88
CA ASP A 209 2.83 -14.06 33.45
C ASP A 209 1.73 -14.40 34.48
N ALA A 210 1.94 -14.05 35.75
CA ALA A 210 0.99 -14.23 36.84
C ALA A 210 -0.15 -13.19 36.85
N GLN A 211 -0.02 -12.07 36.13
CA GLN A 211 -1.07 -11.07 36.02
C GLN A 211 -2.34 -11.72 35.48
N ARG A 212 -3.48 -11.48 36.12
CA ARG A 212 -4.75 -12.07 35.74
C ARG A 212 -5.50 -11.14 34.78
N ILE A 213 -6.07 -11.71 33.72
CA ILE A 213 -6.96 -11.02 32.79
C ILE A 213 -8.38 -11.55 33.00
N GLU A 214 -9.31 -10.65 33.27
CA GLU A 214 -10.74 -10.96 33.39
C GLU A 214 -11.35 -11.27 32.03
N ILE A 215 -12.03 -12.41 31.93
CA ILE A 215 -12.65 -12.92 30.71
C ILE A 215 -14.16 -13.05 30.96
N PRO A 216 -15.00 -12.32 30.20
CA PRO A 216 -16.45 -12.36 30.38
C PRO A 216 -17.00 -13.79 30.35
N GLY A 217 -17.66 -14.19 31.43
CA GLY A 217 -18.28 -15.52 31.57
C GLY A 217 -17.30 -16.67 31.85
N HIS A 218 -15.98 -16.44 31.94
CA HIS A 218 -14.97 -17.49 32.15
C HIS A 218 -14.03 -17.18 33.34
N GLY A 219 -14.34 -16.16 34.13
CA GLY A 219 -13.52 -15.72 35.26
C GLY A 219 -12.20 -15.12 34.78
N SER A 220 -11.15 -15.23 35.59
CA SER A 220 -9.84 -14.68 35.25
C SER A 220 -8.81 -15.73 34.95
N MET A 221 -7.96 -15.48 33.94
CA MET A 221 -6.89 -16.38 33.54
C MET A 221 -5.52 -15.69 33.65
N PRO A 222 -4.44 -16.42 34.00
CA PRO A 222 -3.09 -15.88 33.99
C PRO A 222 -2.63 -15.48 32.58
N LEU A 223 -1.93 -14.35 32.46
CA LEU A 223 -1.43 -13.81 31.21
C LEU A 223 -0.50 -14.80 30.48
N GLY A 224 0.35 -15.50 31.23
CA GLY A 224 1.26 -16.51 30.67
C GLY A 224 0.55 -17.74 30.08
N GLU A 225 -0.65 -18.06 30.57
CA GLU A 225 -1.48 -19.10 29.97
C GLU A 225 -2.09 -18.61 28.65
N LEU A 226 -2.66 -17.40 28.64
CA LEU A 226 -3.21 -16.80 27.43
C LEU A 226 -2.14 -16.61 26.35
N ARG A 227 -0.94 -16.19 26.76
CA ARG A 227 0.24 -16.01 25.90
C ARG A 227 0.64 -17.30 25.18
N ARG A 228 0.57 -18.45 25.85
CA ARG A 228 0.96 -19.75 25.27
C ARG A 228 -0.16 -20.44 24.51
N SER A 229 -1.41 -20.21 24.92
CA SER A 229 -2.55 -20.96 24.40
C SER A 229 -3.25 -20.29 23.22
N ILE A 230 -3.46 -18.97 23.27
CA ILE A 230 -4.33 -18.27 22.32
C ILE A 230 -3.68 -17.04 21.66
N LEU A 231 -2.47 -16.66 22.07
CA LEU A 231 -1.76 -15.51 21.50
C LEU A 231 -0.47 -15.97 20.80
N LYS A 232 -0.16 -15.34 19.67
CA LYS A 232 1.11 -15.49 18.97
C LYS A 232 1.90 -14.19 19.10
N VAL A 233 2.99 -14.28 19.86
CA VAL A 233 3.95 -13.19 20.03
C VAL A 233 5.05 -13.31 18.99
N GLY A 234 5.45 -12.18 18.39
CA GLY A 234 6.57 -12.12 17.47
C GLY A 234 7.24 -10.75 17.51
N GLN A 235 8.34 -10.63 16.78
CA GLN A 235 9.03 -9.35 16.57
C GLN A 235 8.03 -8.33 15.99
N GLY A 236 8.06 -7.12 16.53
CA GLY A 236 7.24 -6.03 16.02
C GLY A 236 7.66 -5.61 14.63
N GLN A 237 6.69 -5.12 13.86
CA GLN A 237 6.92 -4.50 12.56
C GLN A 237 7.91 -3.33 12.62
N ARG A 238 8.87 -3.30 11.70
CA ARG A 238 9.73 -2.12 11.46
C ARG A 238 9.47 -1.55 10.06
N VAL A 239 9.17 -0.26 9.97
CA VAL A 239 9.01 0.48 8.71
C VAL A 239 9.95 1.67 8.71
N ALA A 240 10.88 1.73 7.76
CA ALA A 240 11.86 2.80 7.64
C ALA A 240 11.56 3.68 6.41
N TYR A 241 11.87 4.96 6.53
CA TYR A 241 11.69 5.98 5.51
C TYR A 241 12.92 6.86 5.43
N VAL A 242 13.51 6.92 4.24
CA VAL A 242 14.73 7.65 3.93
C VAL A 242 14.48 8.40 2.63
N THR A 243 14.65 9.71 2.67
CA THR A 243 14.60 10.56 1.49
C THR A 243 15.78 11.51 1.54
N ASP A 244 16.15 12.05 0.38
CA ASP A 244 17.05 13.19 0.21
C ASP A 244 18.28 13.10 1.10
N ALA A 245 19.24 12.28 0.67
CA ALA A 245 20.46 11.94 1.38
C ALA A 245 21.63 11.86 0.40
N ALA A 246 22.70 12.58 0.72
CA ALA A 246 23.97 12.48 0.02
C ALA A 246 24.53 11.05 0.16
N ASP A 247 25.10 10.51 -0.92
CA ASP A 247 25.68 9.16 -0.95
C ASP A 247 27.07 9.08 -0.27
N THR A 248 27.14 9.48 1.00
CA THR A 248 28.36 9.47 1.82
C THR A 248 28.44 8.21 2.68
N ALA A 249 29.65 7.78 3.05
CA ALA A 249 29.84 6.64 3.95
C ALA A 249 29.08 6.82 5.28
N THR A 250 29.15 8.02 5.87
CA THR A 250 28.44 8.36 7.10
C THR A 250 26.92 8.23 6.97
N ASN A 251 26.33 8.76 5.88
CA ASN A 251 24.89 8.60 5.64
C ASN A 251 24.52 7.13 5.43
N ARG A 252 25.31 6.38 4.64
CA ARG A 252 25.07 4.94 4.42
C ARG A 252 25.06 4.17 5.75
N GLU A 253 26.05 4.39 6.63
CA GLU A 253 26.12 3.74 7.95
C GLU A 253 24.89 4.07 8.81
N ARG A 254 24.51 5.34 8.86
CA ARG A 254 23.32 5.83 9.57
C ARG A 254 22.05 5.17 9.03
N ILE A 255 21.84 5.19 7.72
CA ILE A 255 20.66 4.61 7.08
C ILE A 255 20.59 3.09 7.33
N VAL A 256 21.71 2.38 7.22
CA VAL A 256 21.78 0.94 7.51
C VAL A 256 21.43 0.65 8.96
N ALA A 257 21.91 1.46 9.90
CA ALA A 257 21.58 1.31 11.32
C ALA A 257 20.08 1.54 11.57
N LEU A 258 19.50 2.61 11.01
CA LEU A 258 18.07 2.91 11.14
C LEU A 258 17.19 1.83 10.51
N SER A 259 17.61 1.28 9.38
CA SER A 259 16.78 0.41 8.53
C SER A 259 17.03 -1.08 8.77
N ARG A 260 17.86 -1.43 9.77
CA ARG A 260 18.27 -2.81 10.05
C ARG A 260 17.05 -3.73 10.21
N GLU A 261 17.01 -4.79 9.41
CA GLU A 261 15.95 -5.79 9.36
C GLU A 261 14.53 -5.21 9.15
N ALA A 262 14.42 -4.03 8.54
CA ALA A 262 13.12 -3.42 8.28
C ALA A 262 12.21 -4.36 7.49
N ASP A 263 10.95 -4.52 7.93
CA ASP A 263 9.96 -5.25 7.16
C ASP A 263 9.64 -4.53 5.85
N HIS A 264 9.75 -3.19 5.85
CA HIS A 264 9.63 -2.36 4.66
C HIS A 264 10.51 -1.11 4.79
N LEU A 265 11.46 -0.94 3.88
CA LEU A 265 12.26 0.26 3.68
C LEU A 265 11.72 1.04 2.47
N PHE A 266 11.28 2.27 2.70
CA PHE A 266 11.08 3.27 1.66
C PHE A 266 12.35 4.11 1.59
N ILE A 267 13.00 4.13 0.43
CA ILE A 267 14.26 4.85 0.24
C ILE A 267 14.22 5.61 -1.09
N GLU A 268 14.71 6.84 -1.12
CA GLU A 268 14.83 7.57 -2.38
C GLU A 268 15.76 6.83 -3.38
N ALA A 269 15.45 7.00 -4.66
CA ALA A 269 16.19 6.43 -5.78
C ALA A 269 16.20 7.44 -6.92
N THR A 270 16.67 8.65 -6.63
CA THR A 270 16.46 9.82 -7.48
C THR A 270 17.09 9.68 -8.86
N PHE A 271 18.27 9.04 -8.93
CA PHE A 271 19.02 8.86 -10.18
C PHE A 271 19.39 7.40 -10.44
N LEU A 272 19.55 7.01 -11.70
CA LEU A 272 20.26 5.79 -12.08
C LEU A 272 21.75 5.93 -11.76
N GLU A 273 22.45 4.80 -11.63
CA GLU A 273 23.90 4.78 -11.45
C GLU A 273 24.65 5.51 -12.58
N ALA A 274 24.14 5.42 -13.81
CA ALA A 274 24.70 6.13 -14.96
C ALA A 274 24.72 7.66 -14.77
N ASP A 275 23.86 8.19 -13.90
CA ASP A 275 23.72 9.60 -13.56
C ASP A 275 24.31 9.92 -12.16
N ARG A 276 25.26 9.12 -11.66
CA ARG A 276 25.91 9.31 -10.33
C ARG A 276 26.45 10.72 -10.09
N ASP A 277 26.98 11.37 -11.13
CA ASP A 277 27.51 12.73 -11.01
C ASP A 277 26.41 13.74 -10.67
N LEU A 278 25.21 13.56 -11.24
CA LEU A 278 24.04 14.38 -10.90
C LEU A 278 23.59 14.11 -9.47
N ALA A 279 23.47 12.84 -9.10
CA ALA A 279 23.12 12.44 -7.74
C ALA A 279 24.05 13.09 -6.71
N THR A 280 25.36 13.02 -6.95
CA THR A 280 26.38 13.65 -6.11
C THR A 280 26.22 15.17 -6.06
N ALA A 281 26.08 15.82 -7.22
CA ALA A 281 25.96 17.28 -7.32
C ALA A 281 24.72 17.81 -6.59
N SER A 282 23.61 17.08 -6.59
CA SER A 282 22.38 17.43 -5.88
C SER A 282 22.21 16.77 -4.51
N ALA A 283 23.22 16.05 -4.01
CA ALA A 283 23.20 15.36 -2.72
C ALA A 283 22.07 14.31 -2.57
N HIS A 284 21.85 13.48 -3.59
CA HIS A 284 20.88 12.38 -3.60
C HIS A 284 21.56 11.02 -3.78
N LEU A 285 20.80 9.95 -3.53
CA LEU A 285 21.19 8.58 -3.82
C LEU A 285 20.95 8.20 -5.30
N THR A 286 21.77 7.27 -5.80
CA THR A 286 21.43 6.49 -7.00
C THR A 286 20.57 5.28 -6.62
N ALA A 287 19.81 4.74 -7.57
CA ALA A 287 19.01 3.53 -7.41
C ALA A 287 19.88 2.34 -7.00
N ARG A 288 21.08 2.21 -7.60
CA ARG A 288 22.10 1.25 -7.15
C ARG A 288 22.49 1.49 -5.70
N GLY A 289 22.84 2.73 -5.32
CA GLY A 289 23.21 3.07 -3.93
C GLY A 289 22.11 2.74 -2.92
N ALA A 290 20.86 3.09 -3.24
CA ALA A 290 19.69 2.75 -2.43
C ALA A 290 19.52 1.23 -2.26
N GLY A 291 19.70 0.45 -3.33
CA GLY A 291 19.67 -1.01 -3.28
C GLY A 291 20.80 -1.60 -2.43
N GLU A 292 22.03 -1.09 -2.55
CA GLU A 292 23.17 -1.52 -1.72
C GLU A 292 22.93 -1.28 -0.24
N ILE A 293 22.36 -0.12 0.11
CA ILE A 293 21.96 0.23 1.48
C ILE A 293 20.88 -0.73 1.97
N ALA A 294 19.84 -0.99 1.17
CA ALA A 294 18.76 -1.91 1.52
C ALA A 294 19.28 -3.33 1.80
N ARG A 295 20.24 -3.80 0.99
CA ARG A 295 20.93 -5.08 1.17
C ARG A 295 21.74 -5.11 2.46
N ALA A 296 22.56 -4.09 2.71
CA ALA A 296 23.36 -3.97 3.92
C ALA A 296 22.49 -3.89 5.19
N ALA A 297 21.30 -3.30 5.09
CA ALA A 297 20.32 -3.26 6.15
C ALA A 297 19.54 -4.57 6.34
N ALA A 298 19.68 -5.55 5.44
CA ALA A 298 18.86 -6.77 5.41
C ALA A 298 17.33 -6.45 5.41
N ALA A 299 16.93 -5.40 4.68
CA ALA A 299 15.53 -5.03 4.55
C ALA A 299 14.75 -6.12 3.80
N ARG A 300 13.60 -6.53 4.33
CA ARG A 300 12.77 -7.61 3.75
C ARG A 300 12.04 -7.19 2.49
N ARG A 301 11.69 -5.91 2.42
CA ARG A 301 11.07 -5.26 1.27
C ARG A 301 11.65 -3.87 1.13
N VAL A 302 11.99 -3.49 -0.09
CA VAL A 302 12.42 -2.15 -0.43
C VAL A 302 11.46 -1.54 -1.45
N THR A 303 11.24 -0.23 -1.38
CA THR A 303 10.47 0.53 -2.36
C THR A 303 11.20 1.84 -2.63
N GLY A 304 11.70 1.97 -3.86
CA GLY A 304 12.26 3.21 -4.39
C GLY A 304 11.17 4.25 -4.63
N PHE A 305 11.50 5.51 -4.37
CA PHE A 305 10.66 6.67 -4.70
C PHE A 305 11.54 7.89 -4.95
N HIS A 306 10.92 9.05 -5.15
CA HIS A 306 11.57 10.32 -5.46
C HIS A 306 12.36 10.29 -6.77
N HIS A 307 11.86 9.57 -7.77
CA HIS A 307 12.54 9.43 -9.06
C HIS A 307 12.62 10.77 -9.78
N SER A 308 13.78 11.10 -10.35
CA SER A 308 13.93 12.30 -11.16
C SER A 308 12.99 12.27 -12.36
N ALA A 309 12.28 13.38 -12.59
CA ALA A 309 11.39 13.58 -13.74
C ALA A 309 12.09 13.37 -15.10
N ARG A 310 13.43 13.40 -15.15
CA ARG A 310 14.23 13.13 -16.36
C ARG A 310 13.95 11.74 -16.97
N TYR A 311 13.56 10.76 -16.15
CA TYR A 311 13.31 9.41 -16.63
C TYR A 311 11.92 9.24 -17.25
N GLY A 312 11.02 10.23 -17.12
CA GLY A 312 9.67 10.18 -17.67
C GLY A 312 8.98 8.85 -17.35
N ASP A 313 8.55 8.13 -18.39
CA ASP A 313 7.87 6.84 -18.26
C ASP A 313 8.82 5.64 -18.03
N GLN A 314 10.14 5.83 -17.95
CA GLN A 314 11.15 4.76 -17.76
C GLN A 314 11.34 4.35 -16.29
N THR A 315 10.32 4.55 -15.47
CA THR A 315 10.36 4.36 -14.01
C THR A 315 10.67 2.92 -13.60
N GLY A 316 10.27 1.97 -14.45
CA GLY A 316 10.61 0.56 -14.32
C GLY A 316 12.13 0.30 -14.32
N VAL A 317 12.93 1.13 -15.00
CA VAL A 317 14.39 0.98 -15.05
C VAL A 317 15.03 1.33 -13.71
N VAL A 318 14.61 2.43 -13.09
CA VAL A 318 15.07 2.85 -11.76
C VAL A 318 14.72 1.78 -10.71
N ALA A 319 13.47 1.31 -10.74
CA ALA A 319 13.02 0.25 -9.85
C ALA A 319 13.80 -1.07 -10.06
N ALA A 320 14.10 -1.42 -11.32
CA ALA A 320 14.85 -2.63 -11.65
C ALA A 320 16.31 -2.55 -11.17
N GLU A 321 16.98 -1.41 -11.35
CA GLU A 321 18.36 -1.22 -10.86
C GLU A 321 18.44 -1.32 -9.34
N LEU A 322 17.51 -0.67 -8.63
CA LEU A 322 17.42 -0.77 -7.18
C LEU A 322 17.20 -2.22 -6.74
N ALA A 323 16.25 -2.92 -7.36
CA ALA A 323 15.97 -4.31 -7.04
C ALA A 323 17.18 -5.21 -7.30
N ALA A 324 17.92 -5.01 -8.38
CA ALA A 324 19.13 -5.77 -8.68
C ALA A 324 20.22 -5.57 -7.60
N ALA A 325 20.45 -4.33 -7.17
CA ALA A 325 21.44 -3.99 -6.15
C ALA A 325 21.06 -4.45 -4.73
N ALA A 326 19.76 -4.54 -4.45
CA ALA A 326 19.24 -5.05 -3.17
C ALA A 326 19.46 -6.56 -2.97
N HIS A 327 19.69 -7.33 -4.05
CA HIS A 327 19.74 -8.79 -4.00
C HIS A 327 21.09 -9.40 -4.43
N SER A 328 22.13 -8.60 -4.71
CA SER A 328 23.43 -9.08 -5.18
C SER A 328 24.39 -9.52 -4.03
N GLY A 329 24.38 -10.83 -3.76
CA GLY A 329 25.32 -11.64 -2.98
C GLY A 329 25.19 -13.11 -3.44
N PRO A 330 26.07 -14.07 -3.06
CA PRO A 330 25.89 -15.45 -3.50
C PRO A 330 24.49 -15.87 -3.10
N VAL A 331 23.71 -16.29 -4.09
CA VAL A 331 22.30 -16.64 -3.92
C VAL A 331 22.25 -17.72 -2.84
N ARG A 332 22.02 -17.32 -1.58
CA ARG A 332 21.41 -18.22 -0.61
C ARG A 332 20.02 -18.42 -1.18
N THR A 333 19.89 -19.53 -1.90
CA THR A 333 18.65 -20.12 -2.39
C THR A 333 17.78 -20.51 -1.19
N GLU A 334 17.35 -19.51 -0.43
CA GLU A 334 16.16 -19.54 0.40
C GLU A 334 15.33 -18.30 0.03
N SER A 335 15.17 -18.11 -1.29
CA SER A 335 13.88 -17.75 -1.82
C SER A 335 12.91 -18.84 -1.33
N PRO A 336 11.74 -18.54 -0.74
CA PRO A 336 10.69 -19.56 -0.67
C PRO A 336 10.41 -19.90 -2.12
N ALA A 337 10.98 -21.01 -2.59
CA ALA A 337 11.20 -21.35 -3.99
C ALA A 337 10.29 -20.53 -4.91
N SER A 338 10.86 -19.62 -5.72
CA SER A 338 10.19 -19.23 -6.95
C SER A 338 9.74 -20.53 -7.58
N PRO A 339 8.42 -20.79 -7.67
CA PRO A 339 7.97 -21.97 -8.38
C PRO A 339 8.55 -21.81 -9.78
N ASP A 340 9.06 -22.92 -10.30
CA ASP A 340 9.27 -23.10 -11.73
C ASP A 340 8.19 -22.30 -12.50
N PRO A 341 8.52 -21.44 -13.47
CA PRO A 341 7.50 -20.73 -14.25
C PRO A 341 6.46 -21.68 -14.88
N ALA A 342 6.79 -22.99 -15.01
CA ALA A 342 5.84 -24.04 -15.36
C ALA A 342 4.83 -24.39 -14.24
N GLU A 343 5.18 -24.21 -12.96
CA GLU A 343 4.36 -24.54 -11.81
C GLU A 343 3.43 -23.39 -11.35
N GLU A 344 2.13 -23.63 -11.49
CA GLU A 344 1.09 -22.74 -10.99
C GLU A 344 1.26 -22.43 -9.47
N PRO A 345 1.22 -21.16 -9.02
CA PRO A 345 1.38 -20.85 -7.60
C PRO A 345 0.36 -21.57 -6.70
N ASN A 346 0.80 -22.05 -5.54
CA ASN A 346 -0.08 -22.79 -4.61
C ASN A 346 -1.33 -22.03 -4.18
N TRP A 347 -1.26 -20.70 -4.08
CA TRP A 347 -2.43 -19.87 -3.78
C TRP A 347 -3.44 -19.85 -4.93
N LEU A 348 -2.97 -19.88 -6.18
CA LEU A 348 -3.81 -19.92 -7.37
C LEU A 348 -4.46 -21.30 -7.50
N ARG A 349 -3.69 -22.38 -7.29
CA ARG A 349 -4.20 -23.76 -7.22
C ARG A 349 -5.32 -23.91 -6.18
N ARG A 350 -5.15 -23.29 -5.01
CA ARG A 350 -6.16 -23.27 -3.95
C ARG A 350 -7.39 -22.46 -4.32
N TRP A 351 -7.22 -21.28 -4.92
CA TRP A 351 -8.33 -20.44 -5.37
C TRP A 351 -9.18 -21.18 -6.42
N ARG A 352 -8.56 -21.77 -7.44
CA ARG A 352 -9.26 -22.55 -8.46
C ARG A 352 -10.12 -23.68 -7.86
N ARG A 353 -9.62 -24.35 -6.82
CA ARG A 353 -10.31 -25.48 -6.18
C ARG A 353 -11.40 -25.08 -5.19
N LYS A 354 -11.15 -24.06 -4.36
CA LYS A 354 -12.01 -23.73 -3.21
C LYS A 354 -12.74 -22.40 -3.31
N GLY A 355 -12.41 -21.59 -4.31
CA GLY A 355 -12.86 -20.19 -4.38
C GLY A 355 -12.15 -19.30 -3.35
N LEU A 356 -12.37 -17.99 -3.48
CA LEU A 356 -12.06 -17.00 -2.46
C LEU A 356 -13.31 -16.17 -2.15
N SER A 357 -13.36 -15.53 -0.99
CA SER A 357 -14.33 -14.46 -0.78
C SER A 357 -13.97 -13.25 -1.67
N LEU A 358 -14.95 -12.41 -1.98
CA LEU A 358 -14.74 -11.20 -2.77
C LEU A 358 -13.61 -10.32 -2.19
N ASP A 359 -13.60 -10.09 -0.88
CA ASP A 359 -12.55 -9.27 -0.22
C ASP A 359 -11.17 -9.88 -0.35
N ALA A 360 -11.05 -11.21 -0.23
CA ALA A 360 -9.78 -11.92 -0.37
C ALA A 360 -9.29 -11.92 -1.83
N ALA A 361 -10.20 -12.03 -2.79
CA ALA A 361 -9.91 -11.93 -4.22
C ALA A 361 -9.43 -10.52 -4.59
N LEU A 362 -10.09 -9.47 -4.08
CA LEU A 362 -9.66 -8.08 -4.26
C LEU A 362 -8.29 -7.82 -3.63
N ALA A 363 -8.08 -8.25 -2.38
CA ALA A 363 -6.79 -8.10 -1.71
C ALA A 363 -5.65 -8.84 -2.45
N ARG A 364 -5.97 -9.99 -3.07
CA ARG A 364 -5.02 -10.71 -3.91
C ARG A 364 -4.70 -9.94 -5.17
N PHE A 365 -5.70 -9.39 -5.85
CA PHE A 365 -5.55 -8.58 -7.04
C PHE A 365 -4.69 -7.33 -6.75
N ASP A 366 -4.99 -6.62 -5.66
CA ASP A 366 -4.26 -5.41 -5.26
C ASP A 366 -2.80 -5.66 -4.88
N GLY A 367 -2.46 -6.90 -4.50
CA GLY A 367 -1.10 -7.29 -4.13
C GLY A 367 -0.22 -7.76 -5.30
N LEU A 368 -0.78 -7.87 -6.51
CA LEU A 368 -0.03 -8.26 -7.71
C LEU A 368 0.45 -7.01 -8.49
N PRO A 369 1.60 -7.08 -9.16
CA PRO A 369 2.11 -5.96 -9.96
C PRO A 369 1.22 -5.67 -11.19
N PRO A 370 1.20 -4.41 -11.67
CA PRO A 370 0.53 -4.05 -12.92
C PRO A 370 1.21 -4.70 -14.13
N VAL A 371 0.51 -4.60 -15.27
CA VAL A 371 0.93 -5.11 -16.58
C VAL A 371 0.80 -3.96 -17.56
N ASP A 372 1.71 -3.82 -18.50
CA ASP A 372 1.64 -2.82 -19.57
C ASP A 372 0.80 -3.32 -20.76
N THR A 373 0.32 -2.41 -21.60
CA THR A 373 -0.55 -2.75 -22.75
C THR A 373 0.17 -3.67 -23.74
N THR A 374 1.47 -3.48 -23.91
CA THR A 374 2.35 -4.27 -24.79
C THR A 374 2.52 -5.71 -24.30
N GLU A 375 2.47 -5.95 -22.99
CA GLU A 375 2.59 -7.30 -22.42
C GLU A 375 1.34 -8.16 -22.67
N LEU A 376 0.18 -7.53 -22.91
CA LEU A 376 -1.06 -8.24 -23.22
C LEU A 376 -1.11 -8.77 -24.65
N ILE A 377 -0.24 -8.30 -25.55
CA ILE A 377 -0.27 -8.68 -26.97
C ILE A 377 -0.02 -10.19 -27.13
N GLY A 378 -0.97 -10.84 -27.82
CA GLY A 378 -0.99 -12.28 -28.06
C GLY A 378 -2.34 -12.95 -27.79
N ALA A 379 -2.36 -14.27 -27.91
CA ALA A 379 -3.51 -15.11 -27.57
C ALA A 379 -3.38 -15.62 -26.14
N TRP A 380 -4.48 -15.57 -25.40
CA TRP A 380 -4.53 -15.95 -24.00
C TRP A 380 -5.70 -16.89 -23.75
N ARG A 381 -5.40 -18.03 -23.12
CA ARG A 381 -6.40 -18.97 -22.62
C ARG A 381 -7.01 -18.44 -21.33
N GLY A 382 -8.33 -18.38 -21.27
CA GLY A 382 -9.10 -17.84 -20.16
C GLY A 382 -9.74 -18.91 -19.28
N MET A 383 -9.85 -18.63 -17.99
CA MET A 383 -10.57 -19.43 -17.02
C MET A 383 -11.13 -18.54 -15.91
N GLY A 384 -12.37 -18.74 -15.48
CA GLY A 384 -12.94 -18.04 -14.33
C GLY A 384 -12.32 -18.50 -13.01
N LEU A 385 -12.20 -17.56 -12.07
CA LEU A 385 -11.75 -17.83 -10.71
C LEU A 385 -12.91 -17.60 -9.74
N PRO A 386 -13.39 -18.65 -9.03
CA PRO A 386 -14.59 -18.52 -8.20
C PRO A 386 -14.41 -17.50 -7.09
N SER A 387 -15.30 -16.52 -7.04
CA SER A 387 -15.33 -15.48 -5.99
C SER A 387 -16.71 -15.29 -5.36
N GLY A 388 -17.65 -16.19 -5.66
CA GLY A 388 -19.05 -16.07 -5.29
C GLY A 388 -19.86 -15.21 -6.26
N HIS A 389 -19.35 -14.99 -7.47
CA HIS A 389 -20.01 -14.17 -8.48
C HIS A 389 -21.12 -14.98 -9.21
N PRO A 390 -22.27 -14.37 -9.59
CA PRO A 390 -23.39 -15.09 -10.20
C PRO A 390 -23.06 -15.83 -11.52
N LEU A 391 -22.01 -15.40 -12.21
CA LEU A 391 -21.54 -15.99 -13.48
C LEU A 391 -20.39 -16.99 -13.31
N ASP A 392 -20.02 -17.36 -12.08
CA ASP A 392 -18.95 -18.33 -11.84
C ASP A 392 -19.22 -19.65 -12.61
N GLY A 393 -18.23 -20.07 -13.40
CA GLY A 393 -18.29 -21.27 -14.25
C GLY A 393 -19.20 -21.17 -15.47
N LEU A 394 -19.82 -20.02 -15.78
CA LEU A 394 -20.71 -19.88 -16.94
C LEU A 394 -19.95 -19.90 -18.27
N LEU A 395 -18.92 -19.07 -18.41
CA LEU A 395 -18.19 -18.89 -19.69
C LEU A 395 -17.52 -20.19 -20.14
N GLU A 396 -16.95 -20.94 -19.19
CA GLU A 396 -16.30 -22.23 -19.42
C GLU A 396 -17.28 -23.28 -19.93
N ARG A 397 -18.50 -23.32 -19.38
CA ARG A 397 -19.57 -24.21 -19.85
C ARG A 397 -20.06 -23.86 -21.25
N LEU A 398 -19.89 -22.61 -21.67
CA LEU A 398 -20.21 -22.13 -23.01
C LEU A 398 -19.07 -22.34 -24.01
N GLY A 399 -17.92 -22.86 -23.56
CA GLY A 399 -16.75 -23.13 -24.41
C GLY A 399 -15.87 -21.90 -24.65
N TRP A 400 -15.88 -20.95 -23.71
CA TRP A 400 -14.96 -19.81 -23.74
C TRP A 400 -13.52 -20.32 -23.68
N ARG A 401 -12.73 -19.98 -24.70
CA ARG A 401 -11.31 -20.32 -24.79
C ARG A 401 -10.46 -19.24 -24.14
N GLY A 402 -10.80 -17.97 -24.31
CA GLY A 402 -10.05 -16.86 -23.75
C GLY A 402 -10.17 -15.55 -24.53
N LYS A 403 -9.06 -14.84 -24.66
CA LYS A 403 -8.99 -13.48 -25.25
C LYS A 403 -7.83 -13.40 -26.25
N ARG A 404 -7.95 -12.52 -27.24
CA ARG A 404 -6.87 -12.23 -28.18
C ARG A 404 -6.66 -10.74 -28.29
N PHE A 405 -5.41 -10.30 -28.16
CA PHE A 405 -4.99 -8.91 -28.25
C PHE A 405 -4.01 -8.81 -29.43
N GLU A 406 -4.46 -8.26 -30.55
CA GLU A 406 -3.64 -8.12 -31.77
C GLU A 406 -2.85 -6.81 -31.74
N SER A 407 -3.48 -5.74 -31.25
CA SER A 407 -2.86 -4.44 -30.97
C SER A 407 -3.62 -3.73 -29.86
N GLU A 408 -3.19 -2.53 -29.47
CA GLU A 408 -3.91 -1.71 -28.50
C GLU A 408 -5.33 -1.36 -28.97
N ASP A 409 -5.55 -1.15 -30.27
CA ASP A 409 -6.86 -0.83 -30.84
C ASP A 409 -7.63 -2.05 -31.36
N HIS A 410 -7.01 -3.24 -31.34
CA HIS A 410 -7.62 -4.46 -31.87
C HIS A 410 -7.62 -5.59 -30.83
N VAL A 411 -8.74 -5.69 -30.11
CA VAL A 411 -8.93 -6.72 -29.09
C VAL A 411 -10.23 -7.51 -29.32
N ASP A 412 -10.09 -8.83 -29.25
CA ASP A 412 -11.17 -9.80 -29.19
C ASP A 412 -11.36 -10.29 -27.75
N PRO A 413 -12.31 -9.71 -27.00
CA PRO A 413 -12.49 -9.99 -25.57
C PRO A 413 -13.06 -11.37 -25.27
N LEU A 414 -13.72 -12.01 -26.25
CA LEU A 414 -14.44 -13.27 -26.08
C LEU A 414 -14.19 -14.20 -27.28
N VAL A 415 -13.16 -15.04 -27.17
CA VAL A 415 -12.84 -16.08 -28.14
C VAL A 415 -13.36 -17.43 -27.63
N PHE A 416 -14.18 -18.10 -28.44
CA PHE A 416 -14.78 -19.41 -28.15
C PHE A 416 -14.24 -20.48 -29.09
N GLU A 417 -14.17 -21.75 -28.66
CA GLU A 417 -13.71 -22.83 -29.55
C GLU A 417 -14.64 -23.02 -30.78
N PRO A 418 -14.10 -23.15 -32.01
CA PRO A 418 -12.69 -23.33 -32.37
C PRO A 418 -11.96 -22.03 -32.84
N GLY A 419 -12.02 -20.94 -32.08
CA GLY A 419 -11.40 -19.64 -32.43
C GLY A 419 -12.38 -18.56 -32.90
N LEU A 420 -13.68 -18.74 -32.63
CA LEU A 420 -14.74 -17.79 -32.98
C LEU A 420 -14.78 -16.62 -31.98
N ALA A 421 -14.45 -15.42 -32.44
CA ALA A 421 -14.66 -14.18 -31.66
C ALA A 421 -16.14 -13.78 -31.69
N LEU A 422 -16.71 -13.54 -30.51
CA LEU A 422 -18.10 -13.08 -30.35
C LEU A 422 -18.15 -11.62 -29.92
N ASP A 423 -19.15 -10.89 -30.43
CA ASP A 423 -19.43 -9.53 -30.01
C ASP A 423 -20.10 -9.54 -28.63
N PRO A 424 -19.44 -9.04 -27.57
CA PRO A 424 -20.01 -8.99 -26.23
C PRO A 424 -21.33 -8.23 -26.19
N ALA A 425 -21.51 -7.21 -27.04
CA ALA A 425 -22.72 -6.38 -27.12
C ALA A 425 -23.99 -7.18 -27.42
N ARG A 426 -23.85 -8.32 -28.10
CA ARG A 426 -24.97 -9.19 -28.48
C ARG A 426 -25.32 -10.22 -27.41
N LEU A 427 -24.56 -10.29 -26.31
CA LEU A 427 -24.83 -11.17 -25.19
C LEU A 427 -25.78 -10.49 -24.19
N PRO A 428 -26.86 -11.16 -23.75
CA PRO A 428 -27.84 -10.59 -22.83
C PRO A 428 -27.34 -10.60 -21.37
N MET A 429 -26.22 -9.91 -21.10
CA MET A 429 -25.51 -9.93 -19.82
C MET A 429 -26.39 -9.52 -18.63
N LYS A 430 -27.26 -8.51 -18.81
CA LYS A 430 -28.21 -8.07 -17.76
C LYS A 430 -29.18 -9.19 -17.37
N THR A 431 -29.68 -9.93 -18.35
CA THR A 431 -30.59 -11.06 -18.12
C THR A 431 -29.86 -12.22 -17.45
N ALA A 432 -28.63 -12.51 -17.89
CA ALA A 432 -27.81 -13.57 -17.29
C ALA A 432 -27.45 -13.29 -15.82
N LEU A 433 -27.14 -12.04 -15.48
CA LEU A 433 -26.88 -11.60 -14.11
C LEU A 433 -28.14 -11.61 -13.24
N ARG A 434 -29.30 -11.27 -13.81
CA ARG A 434 -30.59 -11.26 -13.08
C ARG A 434 -31.12 -12.67 -12.81
N TRP A 435 -30.90 -13.61 -13.72
CA TRP A 435 -31.39 -15.00 -13.62
C TRP A 435 -30.28 -16.03 -13.85
N PRO A 436 -29.28 -16.11 -12.95
CA PRO A 436 -28.09 -16.94 -13.15
C PRO A 436 -28.41 -18.44 -13.27
N ARG A 437 -29.40 -18.94 -12.51
CA ARG A 437 -29.84 -20.35 -12.61
C ARG A 437 -30.39 -20.70 -14.00
N LEU A 438 -31.13 -19.79 -14.62
CA LEU A 438 -31.68 -19.98 -15.96
C LEU A 438 -30.58 -19.88 -17.03
N ALA A 439 -29.67 -18.91 -16.90
CA ALA A 439 -28.52 -18.74 -17.80
C ALA A 439 -27.59 -19.97 -17.80
N GLN A 440 -27.47 -20.64 -16.66
CA GLN A 440 -26.67 -21.84 -16.48
C GLN A 440 -27.40 -23.15 -16.85
N SER A 441 -28.66 -23.08 -17.31
CA SER A 441 -29.46 -24.26 -17.63
C SER A 441 -29.02 -24.95 -18.94
N ARG A 442 -29.32 -26.26 -19.06
CA ARG A 442 -29.01 -27.05 -20.28
C ARG A 442 -29.66 -26.45 -21.55
N PRO A 443 -30.95 -26.03 -21.54
CA PRO A 443 -31.56 -25.40 -22.73
C PRO A 443 -30.85 -24.11 -23.15
N SER A 444 -30.50 -23.23 -22.22
CA SER A 444 -29.75 -21.99 -22.51
C SER A 444 -28.41 -22.28 -23.17
N ARG A 445 -27.70 -23.32 -22.72
CA ARG A 445 -26.44 -23.76 -23.33
C ARG A 445 -26.63 -24.23 -24.77
N ILE A 446 -27.65 -25.07 -25.02
CA ILE A 446 -27.94 -25.58 -26.37
C ILE A 446 -28.30 -24.42 -27.30
N GLY A 447 -29.17 -23.50 -26.84
CA GLY A 447 -29.54 -22.30 -27.59
C GLY A 447 -28.33 -21.44 -27.94
N PHE A 448 -27.43 -21.20 -26.99
CA PHE A 448 -26.17 -20.48 -27.25
C PHE A 448 -25.31 -21.18 -28.31
N LEU A 449 -25.13 -22.49 -28.22
CA LEU A 449 -24.30 -23.25 -29.17
C LEU A 449 -24.86 -23.19 -30.61
N LEU A 450 -26.18 -23.15 -30.77
CA LEU A 450 -26.84 -22.97 -32.06
C LEU A 450 -26.68 -21.53 -32.58
N LEU A 451 -26.81 -20.53 -31.70
CA LEU A 451 -26.85 -19.11 -32.08
C LEU A 451 -25.48 -18.43 -32.17
N ARG A 452 -24.42 -19.02 -31.59
CA ARG A 452 -23.09 -18.38 -31.48
C ARG A 452 -22.50 -17.91 -32.81
N ARG A 453 -22.78 -18.59 -33.93
CA ARG A 453 -22.32 -18.14 -35.27
C ARG A 453 -22.94 -16.81 -35.70
N ALA A 454 -24.20 -16.57 -35.34
CA ALA A 454 -24.88 -15.29 -35.60
C ALA A 454 -24.37 -14.16 -34.67
N LEU A 455 -23.78 -14.52 -33.53
CA LEU A 455 -23.20 -13.59 -32.55
C LEU A 455 -21.74 -13.19 -32.85
N ARG A 456 -21.19 -13.65 -33.98
CA ARG A 456 -19.81 -13.38 -34.40
C ARG A 456 -19.50 -11.87 -34.45
N ALA A 457 -18.35 -11.48 -33.93
CA ALA A 457 -17.83 -10.13 -34.04
C ALA A 457 -17.55 -9.76 -35.51
N ARG A 458 -17.88 -8.53 -35.90
CA ARG A 458 -17.65 -8.00 -37.26
C ARG A 458 -16.38 -7.13 -37.35
N GLY A 459 -15.61 -7.05 -36.27
CA GLY A 459 -14.42 -6.21 -36.08
C GLY A 459 -14.00 -6.22 -34.60
N PRO A 460 -12.99 -5.43 -34.20
CA PRO A 460 -12.58 -5.31 -32.81
C PRO A 460 -13.75 -4.91 -31.92
N ALA A 461 -13.79 -5.45 -30.71
CA ALA A 461 -14.87 -5.18 -29.75
C ALA A 461 -14.38 -4.49 -28.47
N ALA A 462 -13.07 -4.31 -28.34
CA ALA A 462 -12.43 -3.62 -27.24
C ALA A 462 -11.08 -3.05 -27.66
N ARG A 463 -10.56 -2.16 -26.82
CA ARG A 463 -9.22 -1.56 -26.91
C ARG A 463 -8.50 -1.62 -25.57
N LEU A 464 -7.18 -1.56 -25.61
CA LEU A 464 -6.31 -1.45 -24.43
C LEU A 464 -6.01 0.01 -24.14
N ALA A 465 -5.96 0.35 -22.86
CA ALA A 465 -5.46 1.63 -22.41
C ALA A 465 -4.87 1.49 -21.00
N PRO A 466 -3.89 2.32 -20.61
CA PRO A 466 -3.50 2.47 -19.22
C PRO A 466 -4.66 3.10 -18.44
N VAL A 467 -5.11 2.41 -17.39
CA VAL A 467 -6.20 2.88 -16.52
C VAL A 467 -5.77 2.76 -15.07
N CYS A 468 -5.91 3.86 -14.31
CA CYS A 468 -5.75 3.83 -12.87
C CYS A 468 -6.96 3.13 -12.24
N PHE A 469 -6.71 2.00 -11.60
CA PHE A 469 -7.73 1.24 -10.90
C PHE A 469 -7.20 0.76 -9.56
N ARG A 470 -7.97 1.06 -8.49
CA ARG A 470 -7.63 0.71 -7.11
C ARG A 470 -6.24 1.18 -6.68
N GLY A 471 -5.85 2.39 -7.09
CA GLY A 471 -4.59 3.03 -6.69
C GLY A 471 -3.35 2.55 -7.46
N CYS A 472 -3.53 1.81 -8.55
CA CYS A 472 -2.43 1.34 -9.40
C CYS A 472 -2.83 1.44 -10.88
N THR A 473 -2.03 2.19 -11.65
CA THR A 473 -2.15 2.27 -13.11
C THR A 473 -1.57 1.01 -13.74
N GLY A 474 -2.35 0.40 -14.63
CA GLY A 474 -1.91 -0.70 -15.46
C GLY A 474 -2.82 -0.83 -16.66
N ALA A 475 -2.50 -1.75 -17.54
CA ALA A 475 -3.31 -2.02 -18.71
C ALA A 475 -4.70 -2.51 -18.31
N ALA A 476 -5.69 -1.94 -18.99
CA ALA A 476 -7.07 -2.35 -18.93
C ALA A 476 -7.63 -2.49 -20.34
N MET A 477 -8.54 -3.44 -20.52
CA MET A 477 -9.29 -3.64 -21.75
C MET A 477 -10.68 -3.00 -21.58
N ILE A 478 -10.98 -2.02 -22.43
CA ILE A 478 -12.21 -1.24 -22.43
C ILE A 478 -13.06 -1.71 -23.60
N TYR A 479 -14.27 -2.21 -23.30
CA TYR A 479 -15.19 -2.69 -24.33
C TYR A 479 -15.84 -1.49 -25.04
N ASP A 480 -15.86 -1.51 -26.37
CA ASP A 480 -16.32 -0.35 -27.15
C ASP A 480 -17.82 -0.09 -27.01
N ARG A 481 -18.60 -1.17 -26.84
CA ARG A 481 -20.07 -1.14 -26.90
C ARG A 481 -20.74 -1.59 -25.60
N GLN A 482 -19.97 -1.86 -24.55
CA GLN A 482 -20.49 -2.22 -23.23
C GLN A 482 -19.73 -1.48 -22.12
N PRO A 483 -20.40 -1.08 -21.03
CA PRO A 483 -19.75 -0.43 -19.88
C PRO A 483 -19.02 -1.46 -19.01
N ILE A 484 -18.06 -2.16 -19.61
CA ILE A 484 -17.24 -3.20 -19.00
C ILE A 484 -15.78 -2.80 -19.17
N ILE A 485 -15.01 -2.95 -18.09
CA ILE A 485 -13.57 -2.73 -18.09
C ILE A 485 -12.92 -3.94 -17.42
N ASP A 486 -11.99 -4.57 -18.12
CA ASP A 486 -11.20 -5.65 -17.58
C ASP A 486 -9.82 -5.12 -17.18
N HIS A 487 -9.48 -5.24 -15.91
CA HIS A 487 -8.19 -4.81 -15.35
C HIS A 487 -7.27 -6.01 -15.18
N PHE A 488 -5.96 -5.84 -15.43
CA PHE A 488 -4.99 -6.93 -15.39
C PHE A 488 -3.87 -6.70 -14.38
N ARG A 489 -3.39 -7.81 -13.79
CA ARG A 489 -2.22 -7.87 -12.91
C ARG A 489 -1.37 -9.10 -13.25
N ARG A 490 -0.04 -8.97 -13.14
CA ARG A 490 0.90 -10.03 -13.49
C ARG A 490 0.97 -11.06 -12.37
N ILE A 491 0.80 -12.34 -12.69
CA ILE A 491 1.06 -13.44 -11.75
C ILE A 491 2.49 -13.94 -11.96
N ASP A 492 2.84 -14.24 -13.21
CA ASP A 492 4.16 -14.67 -13.68
C ASP A 492 4.31 -14.32 -15.17
N ALA A 493 5.39 -14.78 -15.82
CA ALA A 493 5.68 -14.48 -17.23
C ALA A 493 4.63 -15.01 -18.22
N THR A 494 3.82 -15.99 -17.81
CA THR A 494 2.85 -16.68 -18.68
C THR A 494 1.41 -16.52 -18.19
N ARG A 495 1.19 -15.97 -16.99
CA ARG A 495 -0.14 -15.91 -16.35
C ARG A 495 -0.48 -14.52 -15.85
N LEU A 496 -1.71 -14.10 -16.12
CA LEU A 496 -2.27 -12.83 -15.66
C LEU A 496 -3.55 -13.06 -14.86
N LEU A 497 -3.72 -12.29 -13.79
CA LEU A 497 -4.98 -12.18 -13.09
C LEU A 497 -5.80 -11.04 -13.69
N GLY A 498 -6.99 -11.37 -14.17
CA GLY A 498 -7.97 -10.42 -14.69
C GLY A 498 -9.13 -10.20 -13.72
N LEU A 499 -9.61 -8.95 -13.70
CA LEU A 499 -10.79 -8.54 -12.95
C LEU A 499 -11.71 -7.77 -13.89
N MET A 500 -12.91 -8.31 -14.13
CA MET A 500 -13.95 -7.66 -14.90
C MET A 500 -14.81 -6.78 -13.99
N GLN A 501 -14.82 -5.49 -14.29
CA GLN A 501 -15.64 -4.49 -13.61
C GLN A 501 -16.87 -4.14 -14.45
N THR A 502 -18.04 -4.16 -13.81
CA THR A 502 -19.30 -3.69 -14.41
C THR A 502 -20.07 -2.84 -13.39
N ARG A 503 -21.09 -2.10 -13.84
CA ARG A 503 -22.01 -1.39 -12.92
C ARG A 503 -23.08 -2.28 -12.30
N ALA A 504 -23.32 -3.47 -12.85
CA ALA A 504 -24.51 -4.27 -12.56
C ALA A 504 -24.27 -5.39 -11.54
N ALA A 505 -23.01 -5.72 -11.25
CA ALA A 505 -22.64 -6.82 -10.38
C ALA A 505 -21.26 -6.57 -9.73
N PRO A 506 -20.93 -7.29 -8.63
CA PRO A 506 -19.59 -7.34 -8.10
C PRO A 506 -18.55 -7.77 -9.15
N PRO A 507 -17.25 -7.50 -8.92
CA PRO A 507 -16.20 -7.91 -9.84
C PRO A 507 -16.19 -9.42 -10.10
N TYR A 508 -15.94 -9.80 -11.35
CA TYR A 508 -15.73 -11.18 -11.76
C TYR A 508 -14.24 -11.40 -12.04
N PHE A 509 -13.66 -12.45 -11.45
CA PHE A 509 -12.24 -12.75 -11.57
C PHE A 509 -12.00 -13.84 -12.59
N PHE A 510 -10.93 -13.71 -13.35
CA PHE A 510 -10.50 -14.71 -14.32
C PHE A 510 -8.99 -14.77 -14.40
N LEU A 511 -8.46 -15.92 -14.77
CA LEU A 511 -7.07 -16.19 -15.08
C LEU A 511 -6.90 -16.18 -16.59
N LEU A 512 -5.84 -15.52 -17.06
CA LEU A 512 -5.35 -15.66 -18.43
C LEU A 512 -4.01 -16.38 -18.39
N THR A 513 -3.81 -17.34 -19.30
CA THR A 513 -2.53 -18.04 -19.52
C THR A 513 -2.14 -17.89 -20.98
N ARG A 514 -0.92 -17.47 -21.26
CA ARG A 514 -0.44 -17.22 -22.61
C ARG A 514 -0.49 -18.52 -23.42
N GLU A 515 -1.05 -18.46 -24.62
CA GLU A 515 -0.96 -19.56 -25.58
C GLU A 515 0.35 -19.42 -26.36
N GLU A 516 1.04 -20.54 -26.60
CA GLU A 516 2.25 -20.61 -27.43
C GLU A 516 1.97 -20.30 -28.91
#